data_AF-A0A077ZTL5-F1
#
_entry.id   AF-A0A077ZTL5-F1
#
_cell.length_a   1.000
_cell.length_b   1.000
_cell.length_c   1.000
_cell.angle_alpha   90.00
_cell.angle_beta   90.00
_cell.angle_gamma   90.00
#
_symmetry.space_group_name_H-M   'P 1'
#
loop_
_entity.id
_entity.type
_entity.pdbx_description
1 polymer ?
#
loop_
_entity_poly.entity_id
_entity_poly.type
_entity_poly.pdbx_seq_one_letter_code
_entity_poly.pdbx_strand_id
1 'polypeptide(L)'
;MENKTRNNSTRKLVNISNPTIHISYKPQTYTPKQAALAMMDKKHIMILTGEDFTADSGLPSLRSYNRHKVCVNGEYLDVEKVMKMQYFTDYTEICWRFLQEYITIHEKCHPNKAHHKFENYDRKISELNPFTSQVYEIHGNIKYMHCTNEDKDCCMNFIRTPSSTEFESEDKRLVQKCKYCDSLMRPHLLFLDEKYNQKYYKAKNAYEFMRDKMDCLILVGCTDLKGFPK
;
A
#
# COMPACT_ATOMS: atom_id res chain seq x y z
N MET A 1 36.55 0.71 48.88
CA MET A 1 36.70 0.44 47.43
C MET A 1 35.37 -0.06 46.93
N GLU A 2 34.59 0.86 46.37
CA GLU A 2 33.14 0.72 46.17
C GLU A 2 32.79 0.08 44.82
N ASN A 3 31.81 -0.82 44.89
CA ASN A 3 31.15 -1.49 43.79
C ASN A 3 30.50 -0.50 42.80
N LYS A 4 30.97 -0.49 41.55
CA LYS A 4 30.23 0.13 40.44
C LYS A 4 29.35 -0.91 39.75
N THR A 5 28.09 -0.95 40.17
CA THR A 5 26.98 -1.60 39.46
C THR A 5 26.80 -0.98 38.07
N ARG A 6 26.88 -1.82 37.03
CA ARG A 6 26.52 -1.45 35.66
C ARG A 6 25.02 -1.16 35.60
N ASN A 7 24.70 0.10 35.33
CA ASN A 7 23.34 0.56 35.11
C ASN A 7 22.87 0.05 33.74
N ASN A 8 22.09 -1.03 33.73
CA ASN A 8 21.34 -1.46 32.55
C ASN A 8 20.20 -0.46 32.32
N SER A 9 20.43 0.56 31.48
CA SER A 9 19.35 1.40 30.98
C SER A 9 18.58 0.61 29.92
N THR A 10 17.63 -0.21 30.37
CA THR A 10 16.55 -0.70 29.53
C THR A 10 15.79 0.52 28.99
N ARG A 11 16.06 0.88 27.74
CA ARG A 11 15.15 1.75 26.99
C ARG A 11 13.81 1.04 26.96
N LYS A 12 12.88 1.47 27.81
CA LYS A 12 11.46 1.09 27.74
C LYS A 12 11.03 1.38 26.30
N LEU A 13 10.81 0.32 25.53
CA LEU A 13 10.00 0.38 24.34
C LEU A 13 8.68 1.00 24.78
N VAL A 14 8.41 2.22 24.31
CA VAL A 14 7.12 2.87 24.53
C VAL A 14 6.11 1.99 23.81
N ASN A 15 5.40 1.17 24.58
CA ASN A 15 4.26 0.42 24.12
C ASN A 15 3.19 1.46 23.79
N ILE A 16 3.08 1.85 22.51
CA ILE A 16 1.99 2.68 22.01
C ILE A 16 0.75 1.78 21.89
N SER A 17 0.31 1.23 23.03
CA SER A 17 -0.99 0.60 23.16
C SER A 17 -2.03 1.68 22.92
N ASN A 18 -2.85 1.49 21.87
CA ASN A 18 -4.06 2.23 21.51
C ASN A 18 -4.20 3.63 22.15
N PRO A 19 -3.92 4.73 21.43
CA PRO A 19 -4.28 6.04 21.95
C PRO A 19 -5.77 6.00 22.29
N THR A 20 -6.13 6.39 23.51
CA THR A 20 -7.52 6.56 23.90
C THR A 20 -8.10 7.65 22.99
N ILE A 21 -8.80 7.25 21.93
CA ILE A 21 -9.47 8.18 21.03
C ILE A 21 -10.71 8.68 21.78
N HIS A 22 -10.66 9.91 22.27
CA HIS A 22 -11.82 10.58 22.85
C HIS A 22 -12.76 11.00 21.72
N ILE A 23 -13.67 10.10 21.35
CA ILE A 23 -14.71 10.41 20.37
C ILE A 23 -15.80 11.21 21.10
N SER A 24 -15.84 12.52 20.89
CA SER A 24 -16.89 13.41 21.41
C SER A 24 -18.21 13.30 20.61
N TYR A 25 -18.15 12.68 19.43
CA TYR A 25 -19.28 12.51 18.52
C TYR A 25 -19.92 11.12 18.67
N LYS A 26 -21.23 11.07 18.89
CA LYS A 26 -21.99 9.82 18.88
C LYS A 26 -22.26 9.41 17.43
N PRO A 27 -21.79 8.23 16.96
CA PRO A 27 -22.05 7.78 15.59
C PRO A 27 -23.54 7.76 15.27
N GLN A 28 -23.89 8.22 14.07
CA GLN A 28 -25.26 8.21 13.56
C GLN A 28 -25.36 7.31 12.35
N THR A 29 -26.51 6.65 12.20
CA THR A 29 -26.84 5.87 11.00
C THR A 29 -27.68 6.73 10.07
N TYR A 30 -27.23 6.86 8.83
CA TYR A 30 -27.94 7.59 7.78
C TYR A 30 -28.38 6.64 6.67
N THR A 31 -29.52 6.94 6.05
CA THR A 31 -29.85 6.42 4.72
C THR A 31 -28.90 7.03 3.67
N PRO A 32 -28.72 6.40 2.49
CA PRO A 32 -27.90 6.98 1.42
C PRO A 32 -28.32 8.41 1.03
N LYS A 33 -29.62 8.71 1.04
CA LYS A 33 -30.15 10.05 0.75
C LYS A 33 -29.73 11.07 1.81
N GLN A 34 -29.82 10.71 3.09
CA GLN A 34 -29.40 11.60 4.17
C GLN A 34 -27.89 11.84 4.17
N ALA A 35 -27.09 10.80 3.90
CA ALA A 35 -25.64 10.95 3.75
C ALA A 35 -25.31 11.90 2.59
N ALA A 36 -25.94 11.73 1.42
CA ALA A 36 -25.77 12.64 0.29
C ALA A 36 -26.15 14.09 0.64
N LEU A 37 -27.28 14.29 1.34
CA LEU A 37 -27.70 15.61 1.82
C LEU A 37 -26.67 16.26 2.75
N ALA A 38 -26.12 15.49 3.68
CA ALA A 38 -25.10 15.96 4.63
C ALA A 38 -23.75 16.28 4.00
N MET A 39 -23.52 15.83 2.76
CA MET A 39 -22.28 16.04 2.01
C MET A 39 -22.37 17.17 0.98
N MET A 40 -23.57 17.70 0.69
CA MET A 40 -23.76 18.65 -0.41
C MET A 40 -23.02 19.99 -0.24
N ASP A 41 -22.71 20.39 0.99
CA ASP A 41 -21.99 21.62 1.30
C ASP A 41 -20.46 21.43 1.42
N LYS A 42 -19.98 20.18 1.35
CA LYS A 42 -18.57 19.82 1.54
C LYS A 42 -17.78 20.06 0.26
N LYS A 43 -16.61 20.68 0.38
CA LYS A 43 -15.76 21.10 -0.73
C LYS A 43 -14.47 20.29 -0.83
N HIS A 44 -14.01 19.71 0.27
CA HIS A 44 -12.74 19.02 0.38
C HIS A 44 -12.96 17.61 0.93
N ILE A 45 -13.54 16.78 0.08
CA ILE A 45 -13.89 15.40 0.40
C ILE A 45 -12.66 14.51 0.15
N MET A 46 -12.20 13.81 1.19
CA MET A 46 -11.24 12.71 1.04
C MET A 46 -11.98 11.39 0.99
N ILE A 47 -11.61 10.54 0.03
CA ILE A 47 -12.11 9.17 -0.08
C ILE A 47 -10.93 8.24 0.20
N LEU A 48 -11.02 7.49 1.29
CA LEU A 48 -10.04 6.49 1.64
C LEU A 48 -10.64 5.11 1.39
N THR A 49 -10.01 4.39 0.45
CA THR A 49 -10.38 3.02 0.08
C THR A 49 -9.42 2.03 0.69
N GLY A 50 -9.93 0.87 1.08
CA GLY A 50 -9.13 -0.28 1.50
C GLY A 50 -9.29 -1.45 0.56
N GLU A 51 -8.68 -2.57 0.93
CA GLU A 51 -8.64 -3.78 0.13
C GLU A 51 -10.03 -4.40 -0.15
N ASP A 52 -11.00 -4.21 0.74
CA ASP A 52 -12.36 -4.72 0.52
C ASP A 52 -13.10 -3.90 -0.56
N PHE A 53 -12.56 -2.75 -0.99
CA PHE A 53 -13.06 -1.98 -2.13
C PHE A 53 -12.98 -2.77 -3.44
N THR A 54 -12.02 -3.70 -3.55
CA THR A 54 -11.81 -4.54 -4.72
C THR A 54 -12.48 -5.91 -4.62
N ALA A 55 -13.28 -6.19 -3.58
CA ALA A 55 -13.90 -7.51 -3.39
C ALA A 55 -14.71 -7.99 -4.60
N ASP A 56 -15.56 -7.12 -5.18
CA ASP A 56 -16.35 -7.42 -6.38
C ASP A 56 -15.52 -7.47 -7.67
N SER A 57 -14.21 -7.19 -7.60
CA SER A 57 -13.26 -7.24 -8.73
C SER A 57 -12.57 -8.61 -8.85
N GLY A 58 -12.86 -9.54 -7.93
CA GLY A 58 -12.23 -10.86 -7.87
C GLY A 58 -10.81 -10.87 -7.27
N LEU A 59 -10.36 -9.74 -6.71
CA LEU A 59 -9.05 -9.64 -6.07
C LEU A 59 -9.18 -10.10 -4.60
N PRO A 60 -8.51 -11.20 -4.18
CA PRO A 60 -8.54 -11.62 -2.79
C PRO A 60 -7.78 -10.62 -1.93
N SER A 61 -8.31 -10.33 -0.74
CA SER A 61 -7.57 -9.54 0.23
C SER A 61 -6.30 -10.26 0.66
N LEU A 62 -5.15 -9.60 0.85
CA LEU A 62 -3.90 -10.16 1.36
C LEU A 62 -4.13 -10.89 2.67
N ARG A 63 -5.06 -10.42 3.50
CA ARG A 63 -5.51 -11.13 4.71
C ARG A 63 -6.20 -12.46 4.39
N SER A 64 -7.10 -12.45 3.42
CA SER A 64 -7.74 -13.69 2.96
C SER A 64 -6.75 -14.58 2.21
N TYR A 65 -5.83 -14.01 1.45
CA TYR A 65 -4.78 -14.69 0.72
C TYR A 65 -3.77 -15.35 1.68
N ASN A 66 -3.43 -14.70 2.79
CA ASN A 66 -2.61 -15.29 3.86
C ASN A 66 -3.26 -16.55 4.44
N ARG A 67 -4.59 -16.59 4.53
CA ARG A 67 -5.32 -17.81 4.94
C ARG A 67 -5.25 -18.95 3.93
N HIS A 68 -4.93 -18.65 2.67
CA HIS A 68 -4.86 -19.66 1.60
C HIS A 68 -3.49 -20.34 1.46
N LYS A 69 -2.51 -20.04 2.32
CA LYS A 69 -1.14 -20.58 2.29
C LYS A 69 -0.54 -20.56 0.88
N VAL A 70 0.23 -19.53 0.54
CA VAL A 70 0.84 -19.43 -0.79
C VAL A 70 1.93 -20.48 -0.93
N CYS A 71 1.81 -21.36 -1.93
CA CYS A 71 2.74 -22.47 -2.12
C CYS A 71 3.77 -22.12 -3.19
N VAL A 72 4.99 -21.80 -2.76
CA VAL A 72 6.12 -21.51 -3.64
C VAL A 72 7.04 -22.73 -3.63
N ASN A 73 7.19 -23.40 -4.78
CA ASN A 73 7.99 -24.63 -4.92
C ASN A 73 7.66 -25.76 -3.91
N GLY A 74 6.40 -25.88 -3.48
CA GLY A 74 5.98 -26.88 -2.50
C GLY A 74 6.02 -26.39 -1.04
N GLU A 75 6.53 -25.18 -0.78
CA GLU A 75 6.57 -24.58 0.55
C GLU A 75 5.51 -23.50 0.75
N TYR A 76 4.80 -23.58 1.86
CA TYR A 76 3.78 -22.61 2.22
C TYR A 76 4.39 -21.37 2.88
N LEU A 77 4.20 -20.21 2.25
CA LEU A 77 4.68 -18.92 2.71
C LEU A 77 3.68 -18.20 3.61
N ASP A 78 4.20 -17.58 4.66
CA ASP A 78 3.48 -16.60 5.47
C ASP A 78 3.55 -15.24 4.78
N VAL A 79 2.40 -14.71 4.36
CA VAL A 79 2.31 -13.44 3.61
C VAL A 79 2.79 -12.27 4.46
N GLU A 80 2.54 -12.27 5.77
CA GLU A 80 3.04 -11.20 6.65
C GLU A 80 4.57 -11.21 6.76
N LYS A 81 5.19 -12.38 6.60
CA LYS A 81 6.65 -12.52 6.55
C LYS A 81 7.20 -12.05 5.21
N VAL A 82 6.60 -12.50 4.10
CA VAL A 82 7.03 -12.17 2.73
C VAL A 82 6.87 -10.69 2.41
N MET A 83 5.90 -10.03 3.03
CA MET A 83 5.63 -8.60 2.89
C MET A 83 6.44 -7.74 3.90
N LYS A 84 7.62 -8.19 4.33
CA LYS A 84 8.59 -7.38 5.10
C LYS A 84 9.85 -7.11 4.28
N MET A 85 10.33 -5.88 4.29
CA MET A 85 11.54 -5.44 3.60
C MET A 85 12.78 -6.16 4.12
N GLN A 86 12.84 -6.45 5.42
CA GLN A 86 13.89 -7.30 5.98
C GLN A 86 13.92 -8.68 5.29
N TYR A 87 12.75 -9.31 5.13
CA TYR A 87 12.66 -10.61 4.47
C TYR A 87 12.95 -10.53 2.97
N PHE A 88 12.50 -9.46 2.30
CA PHE A 88 12.80 -9.21 0.89
C PHE A 88 14.31 -9.10 0.64
N THR A 89 15.06 -8.51 1.56
CA THR A 89 16.52 -8.36 1.43
C THR A 89 17.23 -9.71 1.47
N ASP A 90 16.80 -10.61 2.36
CA ASP A 90 17.43 -11.92 2.54
C ASP A 90 16.92 -12.97 1.53
N TYR A 91 15.66 -12.84 1.07
CA TYR A 91 14.94 -13.84 0.28
C TYR A 91 14.23 -13.22 -0.94
N THR A 92 14.93 -12.34 -1.67
CA THR A 92 14.37 -11.55 -2.78
C THR A 92 13.65 -12.39 -3.83
N GLU A 93 14.21 -13.55 -4.20
CA GLU A 93 13.61 -14.44 -5.19
C GLU A 93 12.27 -15.03 -4.72
N ILE A 94 12.17 -15.43 -3.45
CA ILE A 94 10.93 -15.95 -2.85
C ILE A 94 9.85 -14.86 -2.85
N CYS A 95 10.20 -13.62 -2.49
CA CYS A 95 9.28 -12.51 -2.54
C CYS A 95 8.80 -12.20 -3.96
N TRP A 96 9.70 -12.20 -4.95
CA TRP A 96 9.31 -12.00 -6.35
C TRP A 96 8.43 -13.12 -6.89
N ARG A 97 8.68 -14.38 -6.50
CA ARG A 97 7.78 -15.51 -6.83
C ARG A 97 6.37 -15.28 -6.29
N PHE A 98 6.24 -14.91 -5.01
CA PHE A 98 4.95 -14.55 -4.42
C PHE A 98 4.28 -13.41 -5.19
N LEU A 99 5.04 -12.36 -5.54
CA LEU A 99 4.51 -11.22 -6.30
C LEU A 99 4.07 -11.60 -7.71
N GLN A 100 4.79 -12.50 -8.40
CA GLN A 100 4.38 -13.01 -9.71
C GLN A 100 3.02 -13.73 -9.63
N GLU A 101 2.81 -14.58 -8.62
CA GLU A 101 1.52 -15.24 -8.39
C GLU A 101 0.41 -14.21 -8.12
N TYR A 102 0.69 -13.21 -7.30
CA TYR A 102 -0.26 -12.15 -7.00
C TYR A 102 -0.57 -11.25 -8.21
N ILE A 103 0.43 -10.94 -9.05
CA ILE A 103 0.28 -10.20 -10.31
C ILE A 103 -0.60 -11.00 -11.28
N THR A 104 -0.39 -12.31 -11.39
CA THR A 104 -1.20 -13.20 -12.23
C THR A 104 -2.68 -13.16 -11.85
N ILE A 105 -2.98 -13.05 -10.55
CA ILE A 105 -4.36 -12.87 -10.07
C ILE A 105 -4.86 -11.47 -10.45
N HIS A 106 -4.08 -10.42 -10.16
CA HIS A 106 -4.45 -9.04 -10.44
C HIS A 106 -4.72 -8.78 -11.94
N GLU A 107 -4.00 -9.44 -12.85
CA GLU A 107 -4.22 -9.33 -14.30
C GLU A 107 -5.58 -9.87 -14.76
N LYS A 108 -6.22 -10.73 -13.97
CA LYS A 108 -7.56 -11.26 -14.25
C LYS A 108 -8.67 -10.39 -13.65
N CYS A 109 -8.31 -9.47 -12.76
CA CYS A 109 -9.23 -8.57 -12.09
C CYS A 109 -9.57 -7.37 -12.97
N HIS A 110 -10.80 -6.87 -12.85
CA HIS A 110 -11.28 -5.69 -13.57
C HIS A 110 -11.93 -4.70 -12.61
N PRO A 111 -11.84 -3.38 -12.87
CA PRO A 111 -12.51 -2.38 -12.05
C PRO A 111 -14.01 -2.71 -11.87
N ASN A 112 -14.48 -2.69 -10.63
CA ASN A 112 -15.90 -2.90 -10.33
C ASN A 112 -16.74 -1.62 -10.52
N LYS A 113 -18.05 -1.72 -10.27
CA LYS A 113 -18.99 -0.59 -10.39
C LYS A 113 -18.57 0.63 -9.55
N ALA A 114 -17.97 0.44 -8.38
CA ALA A 114 -17.54 1.54 -7.52
C ALA A 114 -16.32 2.28 -8.11
N HIS A 115 -15.36 1.55 -8.69
CA HIS A 115 -14.23 2.16 -9.39
C HIS A 115 -14.70 3.06 -10.53
N HIS A 116 -15.61 2.56 -11.38
CA HIS A 116 -16.15 3.35 -12.50
C HIS A 116 -16.96 4.57 -12.04
N LYS A 117 -17.56 4.54 -10.85
CA LYS A 117 -18.21 5.73 -10.30
C LYS A 117 -17.18 6.81 -9.99
N PHE A 118 -16.04 6.47 -9.41
CA PHE A 118 -14.96 7.42 -9.15
C PHE A 118 -14.23 7.86 -10.42
N GLU A 119 -14.00 6.97 -11.37
CA GLU A 119 -13.40 7.30 -12.67
C GLU A 119 -14.20 8.38 -13.41
N ASN A 120 -15.54 8.32 -13.36
CA ASN A 120 -16.38 9.36 -13.98
C ASN A 120 -16.29 10.73 -13.26
N TYR A 121 -15.93 10.76 -11.98
CA TYR A 121 -15.61 12.01 -11.28
C TYR A 121 -14.22 12.52 -11.71
N ASP A 122 -13.27 11.63 -11.93
CA ASP A 122 -11.86 11.96 -12.19
C ASP A 122 -11.56 12.30 -13.66
N ARG A 123 -12.26 11.65 -14.61
CA ARG A 123 -12.15 11.93 -16.05
C ARG A 123 -12.75 13.28 -16.44
N LYS A 124 -13.65 13.84 -15.62
CA LYS A 124 -14.04 15.26 -15.75
C LYS A 124 -12.92 16.23 -15.33
N ILE A 125 -11.87 15.74 -14.69
CA ILE A 125 -10.82 16.56 -14.05
C ILE A 125 -9.43 16.32 -14.67
N SER A 126 -9.16 15.23 -15.39
CA SER A 126 -7.82 14.96 -15.94
C SER A 126 -7.82 14.30 -17.33
N GLU A 127 -7.29 15.01 -18.34
CA GLU A 127 -7.10 14.48 -19.71
C GLU A 127 -5.65 14.09 -20.04
N LEU A 128 -4.69 14.06 -19.10
CA LEU A 128 -3.27 13.91 -19.49
C LEU A 128 -2.36 13.03 -18.60
N ASN A 129 -2.86 12.18 -17.70
CA ASN A 129 -1.96 11.31 -16.92
C ASN A 129 -2.69 10.07 -16.36
N PRO A 130 -2.18 8.82 -16.53
CA PRO A 130 -2.74 7.63 -15.86
C PRO A 130 -2.65 7.68 -14.33
N PHE A 131 -1.88 8.63 -13.79
CA PHE A 131 -1.99 9.09 -12.40
C PHE A 131 -2.77 10.40 -12.39
N THR A 132 -4.03 10.36 -12.00
CA THR A 132 -4.76 11.61 -11.83
C THR A 132 -4.14 12.40 -10.68
N SER A 133 -4.20 13.74 -10.72
CA SER A 133 -3.62 14.61 -9.69
C SER A 133 -4.27 14.45 -8.30
N GLN A 134 -5.25 13.56 -8.18
CA GLN A 134 -6.11 13.38 -7.03
C GLN A 134 -6.08 11.97 -6.43
N VAL A 135 -5.45 11.00 -7.10
CA VAL A 135 -5.27 9.63 -6.56
C VAL A 135 -3.89 9.50 -5.90
N TYR A 136 -3.89 9.08 -4.63
CA TYR A 136 -2.70 8.88 -3.83
C TYR A 136 -2.56 7.40 -3.44
N GLU A 137 -1.67 6.70 -4.12
CA GLU A 137 -1.35 5.28 -3.85
C GLU A 137 -0.38 5.17 -2.67
N ILE A 138 -0.88 5.41 -1.45
CA ILE A 138 -0.06 5.51 -0.23
C ILE A 138 0.61 4.20 0.20
N HIS A 139 0.26 3.06 -0.42
CA HIS A 139 0.93 1.76 -0.26
C HIS A 139 1.74 1.35 -1.49
N GLY A 140 1.87 2.24 -2.48
CA GLY A 140 2.53 1.97 -3.75
C GLY A 140 1.61 1.33 -4.79
N ASN A 141 2.21 0.90 -5.90
CA ASN A 141 1.53 0.36 -7.07
C ASN A 141 2.31 -0.82 -7.65
N ILE A 142 1.71 -2.01 -7.60
CA ILE A 142 2.35 -3.26 -8.02
C ILE A 142 2.76 -3.28 -9.50
N LYS A 143 2.17 -2.42 -10.35
CA LYS A 143 2.51 -2.29 -11.77
C LYS A 143 3.91 -1.71 -11.99
N TYR A 144 4.54 -1.17 -10.95
CA TYR A 144 5.85 -0.56 -11.04
C TYR A 144 6.86 -1.20 -10.08
N MET A 145 8.13 -1.12 -10.47
CA MET A 145 9.28 -1.49 -9.67
C MET A 145 10.37 -0.42 -9.79
N HIS A 146 11.24 -0.33 -8.78
CA HIS A 146 12.34 0.64 -8.74
C HIS A 146 13.59 0.03 -8.11
N CYS A 147 14.73 0.71 -8.25
CA CYS A 147 16.00 0.27 -7.68
C CYS A 147 15.95 0.24 -6.13
N THR A 148 16.53 -0.79 -5.52
CA THR A 148 16.68 -0.88 -4.05
C THR A 148 17.75 0.05 -3.49
N ASN A 149 18.69 0.51 -4.31
CA ASN A 149 19.76 1.42 -3.88
C ASN A 149 19.25 2.86 -3.80
N GLU A 150 18.81 3.25 -2.61
CA GLU A 150 18.21 4.57 -2.37
C GLU A 150 19.20 5.74 -2.39
N ASP A 151 20.52 5.45 -2.35
CA ASP A 151 21.59 6.45 -2.42
C ASP A 151 21.91 6.88 -3.86
N LYS A 152 21.25 6.27 -4.84
CA LYS A 152 21.41 6.59 -6.27
C LYS A 152 20.13 7.18 -6.82
N ASP A 153 20.26 8.18 -7.70
CA ASP A 153 19.12 8.82 -8.36
C ASP A 153 18.23 7.82 -9.13
N CYS A 154 18.80 6.69 -9.57
CA CYS A 154 18.03 5.64 -10.22
C CYS A 154 16.98 4.95 -9.33
N CYS A 155 16.97 5.17 -8.01
CA CYS A 155 15.86 4.73 -7.14
C CYS A 155 14.53 5.42 -7.46
N MET A 156 14.58 6.59 -8.11
CA MET A 156 13.39 7.32 -8.54
C MET A 156 12.96 6.97 -9.98
N ASN A 157 13.69 6.06 -10.65
CA ASN A 157 13.34 5.59 -11.97
C ASN A 157 12.41 4.37 -11.86
N PHE A 158 11.11 4.64 -11.79
CA PHE A 158 10.08 3.60 -11.84
C PHE A 158 9.98 3.01 -13.24
N ILE A 159 9.97 1.70 -13.31
CA ILE A 159 9.74 0.95 -14.56
C ILE A 159 8.60 -0.04 -14.34
N ARG A 160 7.96 -0.44 -15.44
CA ARG A 160 6.86 -1.41 -15.39
C ARG A 160 7.36 -2.76 -14.85
N THR A 161 6.62 -3.31 -13.89
CA THR A 161 6.79 -4.70 -13.45
C THR A 161 6.40 -5.64 -14.59
N PRO A 162 7.19 -6.70 -14.87
CA PRO A 162 6.82 -7.70 -15.87
C PRO A 162 5.42 -8.28 -15.62
N SER A 163 4.70 -8.62 -16.70
CA SER A 163 3.46 -9.37 -16.61
C SER A 163 3.72 -10.82 -16.21
N SER A 164 2.67 -11.56 -15.85
CA SER A 164 2.76 -13.00 -15.57
C SER A 164 3.46 -13.76 -16.70
N THR A 165 3.04 -13.53 -17.94
CA THR A 165 3.61 -14.14 -19.15
C THR A 165 5.06 -13.76 -19.41
N GLU A 166 5.47 -12.55 -19.05
CA GLU A 166 6.84 -12.10 -19.23
C GLU A 166 7.79 -12.72 -18.19
N PHE A 167 7.31 -12.97 -16.97
CA PHE A 167 8.11 -13.69 -15.96
C PHE A 167 8.35 -15.16 -16.32
N GLU A 168 7.47 -15.77 -17.13
CA GLU A 168 7.60 -17.15 -17.59
C GLU A 168 8.56 -17.30 -18.78
N SER A 169 8.95 -16.21 -19.44
CA SER A 169 9.88 -16.26 -20.56
C SER A 169 11.31 -16.58 -20.11
N GLU A 170 12.00 -17.47 -20.82
CA GLU A 170 13.39 -17.87 -20.50
C GLU A 170 14.36 -16.67 -20.49
N ASP A 171 14.06 -15.64 -21.27
CA ASP A 171 14.89 -14.43 -21.40
C ASP A 171 14.75 -13.46 -20.22
N LYS A 172 13.72 -13.60 -19.37
CA LYS A 172 13.50 -12.70 -18.24
C LYS A 172 13.79 -13.37 -16.92
N ARG A 173 14.72 -12.77 -16.18
CA ARG A 173 14.97 -13.13 -14.78
C ARG A 173 13.81 -12.67 -13.90
N LEU A 174 13.41 -13.54 -12.98
CA LEU A 174 12.43 -13.22 -11.95
C LEU A 174 12.88 -12.03 -11.08
N VAL A 175 14.15 -12.06 -10.65
CA VAL A 175 14.78 -10.95 -9.93
C VAL A 175 15.51 -10.05 -10.93
N GLN A 176 14.98 -8.84 -11.12
CA GLN A 176 15.52 -7.87 -12.06
C GLN A 176 16.63 -7.03 -11.42
N LYS A 177 17.62 -6.63 -12.24
CA LYS A 177 18.67 -5.69 -11.83
C LYS A 177 18.45 -4.30 -12.43
N CYS A 178 18.85 -3.29 -11.69
CA CYS A 178 18.84 -1.91 -12.14
C CYS A 178 19.90 -1.71 -13.23
N LYS A 179 19.48 -1.30 -14.42
CA LYS A 179 20.40 -1.03 -15.56
C LYS A 179 21.41 0.10 -15.34
N TYR A 180 21.31 0.85 -14.24
CA TYR A 180 22.16 2.00 -13.95
C TYR A 180 23.22 1.75 -12.87
N CYS A 181 22.97 0.81 -11.96
CA CYS A 181 23.87 0.57 -10.82
C CYS A 181 23.97 -0.90 -10.40
N ASP A 182 23.40 -1.82 -11.20
CA ASP A 182 23.37 -3.27 -11.00
C ASP A 182 22.77 -3.78 -9.68
N SER A 183 22.26 -2.89 -8.84
CA SER A 183 21.50 -3.22 -7.63
C SER A 183 20.18 -3.91 -7.99
N LEU A 184 19.59 -4.65 -7.06
CA LEU A 184 18.32 -5.33 -7.29
C LEU A 184 17.18 -4.34 -7.51
N MET A 185 16.18 -4.76 -8.26
CA MET A 185 14.89 -4.05 -8.35
C MET A 185 13.95 -4.62 -7.29
N ARG A 186 13.11 -3.74 -6.72
CA ARG A 186 12.03 -4.09 -5.79
C ARG A 186 10.68 -3.62 -6.34
N PRO A 187 9.57 -4.29 -6.00
CA PRO A 187 8.25 -3.75 -6.31
C PRO A 187 8.08 -2.39 -5.64
N HIS A 188 7.33 -1.51 -6.29
CA HIS A 188 6.88 -0.26 -5.68
C HIS A 188 5.70 -0.56 -4.74
N LEU A 189 5.98 -1.19 -3.61
CA LEU A 189 5.01 -1.47 -2.55
C LEU A 189 5.59 -1.01 -1.22
N LEU A 190 4.74 -0.57 -0.30
CA LEU A 190 5.10 -0.32 1.09
C LEU A 190 5.11 -1.66 1.84
N PHE A 191 6.29 -2.13 2.26
CA PHE A 191 6.38 -3.31 3.11
C PHE A 191 5.91 -3.02 4.54
N LEU A 192 5.49 -4.06 5.26
CA LEU A 192 4.85 -3.95 6.57
C LEU A 192 5.74 -3.37 7.67
N ASP A 193 7.06 -3.50 7.52
CA ASP A 193 8.10 -2.97 8.41
C ASP A 193 8.70 -1.65 7.91
N GLU A 194 8.17 -1.08 6.82
CA GLU A 194 8.56 0.22 6.29
C GLU A 194 7.68 1.35 6.83
N LYS A 195 8.16 2.59 6.64
CA LYS A 195 7.41 3.79 6.99
C LYS A 195 6.94 4.50 5.74
N TYR A 196 5.74 5.06 5.83
CA TYR A 196 5.27 6.05 4.86
C TYR A 196 6.29 7.17 4.70
N ASN A 197 6.51 7.57 3.47
CA ASN A 197 7.38 8.68 3.14
C ASN A 197 6.83 9.41 1.92
N GLN A 198 7.25 10.66 1.76
CA GLN A 198 6.83 11.48 0.63
C GLN A 198 7.46 11.02 -0.69
N LYS A 199 8.72 10.54 -0.64
CA LYS A 199 9.52 10.15 -1.80
C LYS A 199 8.81 9.12 -2.67
N TYR A 200 8.26 8.08 -2.06
CA TYR A 200 7.64 6.95 -2.76
C TYR A 200 6.10 6.99 -2.69
N TYR A 201 5.52 7.34 -1.56
CA TYR A 201 4.09 7.09 -1.30
C TYR A 201 3.24 8.36 -1.24
N LYS A 202 3.85 9.54 -1.50
CA LYS A 202 3.19 10.85 -1.42
C LYS A 202 2.40 11.07 -0.11
N ALA A 203 2.81 10.39 0.96
CA ALA A 203 2.03 10.29 2.19
C ALA A 203 1.89 11.64 2.91
N LYS A 204 2.87 12.54 2.75
CA LYS A 204 2.80 13.88 3.33
C LYS A 204 1.68 14.69 2.69
N ASN A 205 1.49 14.61 1.37
CA ASN A 205 0.39 15.32 0.69
C ASN A 205 -0.98 14.84 1.19
N ALA A 206 -1.16 13.51 1.32
CA ALA A 206 -2.39 12.94 1.85
C ALA A 206 -2.65 13.40 3.30
N TYR A 207 -1.61 13.40 4.14
CA TYR A 207 -1.69 13.86 5.52
C TYR A 207 -2.01 15.37 5.62
N GLU A 208 -1.35 16.21 4.83
CA GLU A 208 -1.59 17.66 4.80
C GLU A 208 -3.01 17.98 4.32
N PHE A 209 -3.53 17.28 3.31
CA PHE A 209 -4.93 17.44 2.90
C PHE A 209 -5.89 17.07 4.03
N MET A 210 -5.68 15.92 4.67
CA MET A 210 -6.50 15.45 5.79
C MET A 210 -6.49 16.44 6.96
N ARG A 211 -5.30 16.97 7.32
CA ARG A 211 -5.12 17.86 8.47
C ARG A 211 -5.67 19.27 8.21
N ASP A 212 -5.40 19.83 7.04
CA ASP A 212 -5.55 21.28 6.81
C ASP A 212 -6.74 21.67 5.94
N LYS A 213 -7.26 20.75 5.12
CA LYS A 213 -8.27 21.08 4.10
C LYS A 213 -9.54 20.26 4.22
N MET A 214 -9.41 18.99 4.59
CA MET A 214 -10.50 18.02 4.55
C MET A 214 -11.67 18.45 5.45
N ASP A 215 -12.87 18.54 4.86
CA ASP A 215 -14.12 18.82 5.56
C ASP A 215 -15.07 17.60 5.57
N CYS A 216 -14.70 16.53 4.87
CA CYS A 216 -15.43 15.26 4.83
C CYS A 216 -14.49 14.09 4.53
N LEU A 217 -14.62 12.99 5.28
CA LEU A 217 -13.93 11.73 5.02
C LEU A 217 -14.96 10.64 4.68
N ILE A 218 -14.76 9.98 3.55
CA ILE A 218 -15.50 8.77 3.17
C ILE A 218 -14.56 7.57 3.30
N LEU A 219 -14.91 6.63 4.18
CA LEU A 219 -14.20 5.36 4.35
C LEU A 219 -14.95 4.27 3.61
N VAL A 220 -14.30 3.58 2.66
CA VAL A 220 -14.92 2.51 1.88
C VAL A 220 -14.01 1.28 1.84
N GLY A 221 -14.51 0.14 2.31
CA GLY A 221 -13.77 -1.12 2.22
C GLY A 221 -12.47 -1.16 3.05
N CYS A 222 -12.39 -0.34 4.11
CA CYS A 222 -11.30 -0.37 5.08
C CYS A 222 -11.75 -1.14 6.32
N THR A 223 -11.25 -2.36 6.53
CA THR A 223 -11.53 -3.14 7.75
C THR A 223 -10.59 -2.83 8.92
N ASP A 224 -9.50 -2.11 8.68
CA ASP A 224 -8.54 -1.71 9.71
C ASP A 224 -7.82 -0.41 9.31
N LEU A 225 -7.83 0.60 10.18
CA LEU A 225 -7.14 1.89 9.94
C LEU A 225 -5.63 1.83 10.27
N LYS A 226 -5.08 0.65 10.58
CA LYS A 226 -3.63 0.45 10.84
C LYS A 226 -2.71 0.84 9.68
N GLY A 227 -3.26 1.11 8.49
CA GLY A 227 -2.52 1.51 7.29
C GLY A 227 -2.57 2.99 6.95
N PHE A 228 -2.81 3.89 7.93
CA PHE A 228 -2.73 5.34 7.67
C PHE A 228 -1.41 5.92 8.19
N PRO A 229 -0.78 6.87 7.47
CA PRO A 229 0.36 7.63 7.98
C PRO A 229 0.03 8.26 9.34
N LYS A 230 0.83 7.97 10.36
CA LYS A 230 0.74 8.59 11.69
C LYS A 230 1.74 9.74 11.80
#